data_AF-A0A540WG31-F1
#
_entry.id   AF-A0A540WG31-F1
#
_cell.length_a   1.000
_cell.length_b   1.000
_cell.length_c   1.000
_cell.angle_alpha   90.00
_cell.angle_beta   90.00
_cell.angle_gamma   90.00
#
_symmetry.space_group_name_H-M   'P 1'
#
loop_
_entity.id
_entity.type
_entity.pdbx_description
1 polymer ?
#
loop_
_entity_poly.entity_id
_entity_poly.type
_entity_poly.pdbx_seq_one_letter_code
_entity_poly.pdbx_strand_id
1 'polypeptide(L)'
;LVTRGGIAVRLGDVATIQLGPEMRRGIAELDGEGEVAGGVVILRSGKNAQETIAAVKAKLAELQNSLPKGVEVVTTYDRSALIERAIHNLTTKLVEEFVVVALVCVVFLWHLRSALVAIISLPLGVTTAF
;
A
#
# COMPACT_ATOMS: atom_id res chain seq x y z
N LEU A 1 6.30 -51.77 -6.92
CA LEU A 1 5.54 -52.86 -6.29
C LEU A 1 5.16 -53.85 -7.38
N VAL A 2 5.90 -54.96 -7.51
CA VAL A 2 5.59 -56.06 -8.45
C VAL A 2 5.33 -57.29 -7.60
N THR A 3 4.13 -57.84 -7.66
CA THR A 3 3.79 -59.14 -7.06
C THR A 3 4.12 -60.27 -8.03
N ARG A 4 4.41 -61.46 -7.48
CA ARG A 4 4.78 -62.68 -8.23
C ARG A 4 3.72 -62.96 -9.31
N GLY A 5 4.06 -62.74 -10.58
CA GLY A 5 3.16 -62.94 -11.73
C GLY A 5 3.17 -61.83 -12.80
N GLY A 6 3.84 -60.69 -12.57
CA GLY A 6 4.00 -59.64 -13.59
C GLY A 6 2.80 -58.71 -13.76
N ILE A 7 1.74 -58.87 -12.96
CA ILE A 7 0.57 -57.99 -12.95
C ILE A 7 0.86 -56.81 -12.01
N ALA A 8 0.76 -55.58 -12.53
CA ALA A 8 0.98 -54.37 -11.75
C ALA A 8 -0.25 -54.02 -10.92
N VAL A 9 -0.06 -53.80 -9.62
CA VAL A 9 -1.06 -53.24 -8.71
C VAL A 9 -1.00 -51.71 -8.80
N ARG A 10 -2.14 -51.07 -9.08
CA ARG A 10 -2.29 -49.61 -9.20
C ARG A 10 -2.73 -49.01 -7.88
N LEU A 11 -2.45 -47.72 -7.69
CA LEU A 11 -2.89 -46.99 -6.50
C LEU A 11 -4.42 -47.00 -6.33
N GLY A 12 -5.16 -47.00 -7.44
CA GLY A 12 -6.62 -47.10 -7.45
C GLY A 12 -7.16 -48.44 -6.98
N ASP A 13 -6.34 -49.50 -6.94
CA ASP A 13 -6.75 -50.82 -6.44
C ASP A 13 -6.77 -50.86 -4.90
N VAL A 14 -6.12 -49.89 -4.24
CA VAL A 14 -5.91 -49.85 -2.78
C VAL A 14 -6.34 -48.53 -2.13
N ALA A 15 -6.71 -47.51 -2.91
CA ALA A 15 -7.11 -46.21 -2.39
C ALA A 15 -8.13 -45.51 -3.31
N THR A 16 -9.04 -44.74 -2.70
CA THR A 16 -9.93 -43.82 -3.43
C THR A 16 -9.23 -42.48 -3.61
N ILE A 17 -9.03 -42.08 -4.86
CA ILE A 17 -8.38 -40.81 -5.21
C ILE A 17 -9.47 -39.77 -5.43
N GLN A 18 -9.51 -38.76 -4.55
CA GLN A 18 -10.45 -37.65 -4.64
C GLN A 18 -9.70 -36.32 -4.53
N LEU A 19 -10.15 -35.34 -5.30
CA LEU A 19 -9.73 -33.95 -5.15
C LEU A 19 -10.52 -33.34 -4.00
N GLY A 20 -9.81 -32.94 -2.95
CA GLY A 20 -10.40 -32.31 -1.78
C GLY A 20 -9.57 -31.11 -1.33
N PRO A 21 -10.12 -30.25 -0.48
CA PRO A 21 -9.38 -29.12 0.08
C PRO A 21 -8.28 -29.62 1.03
N GLU A 22 -7.16 -28.88 1.08
CA GLU A 22 -6.14 -29.09 2.10
C GLU A 22 -6.63 -28.57 3.47
N MET A 23 -6.08 -29.11 4.55
CA MET A 23 -6.32 -28.59 5.90
C MET A 23 -5.90 -27.12 6.00
N ARG A 24 -6.87 -26.26 6.31
CA ARG A 24 -6.69 -24.80 6.29
C ARG A 24 -5.97 -24.34 7.57
N ARG A 25 -4.93 -23.53 7.40
CA ARG A 25 -4.15 -22.93 8.52
C ARG A 25 -4.59 -21.50 8.87
N GLY A 26 -5.52 -20.95 8.10
CA GLY A 26 -6.07 -19.62 8.26
C GLY A 26 -7.32 -19.47 7.41
N ILE A 27 -8.21 -18.59 7.87
CA ILE A 27 -9.48 -18.27 7.22
C ILE A 27 -9.49 -16.76 7.01
N ALA A 28 -9.95 -16.32 5.83
CA ALA A 28 -10.19 -14.93 5.54
C ALA A 28 -11.66 -14.78 5.14
N GLU A 29 -12.29 -13.75 5.71
CA GLU A 29 -13.70 -13.44 5.56
C GLU A 29 -13.77 -11.97 5.12
N LEU A 30 -14.67 -11.64 4.20
CA LEU A 30 -14.86 -10.27 3.74
C LEU A 30 -16.22 -9.77 4.21
N ASP A 31 -16.20 -8.75 5.08
CA ASP A 31 -17.38 -8.01 5.57
C ASP A 31 -18.53 -8.86 6.15
N GLY A 32 -18.27 -10.14 6.44
CA GLY A 32 -19.26 -11.09 6.98
C GLY A 32 -20.21 -11.69 5.94
N GLU A 33 -19.94 -11.48 4.64
CA GLU A 33 -20.78 -11.97 3.54
C GLU A 33 -20.28 -13.26 2.90
N GLY A 34 -19.08 -13.72 3.27
CA GLY A 34 -18.52 -14.95 2.76
C GLY A 34 -17.01 -15.06 2.95
N GLU A 35 -16.57 -16.31 2.99
CA GLU A 35 -15.18 -16.67 3.03
C GLU A 35 -14.51 -16.39 1.68
N VAL A 36 -13.36 -15.73 1.72
CA VAL A 36 -12.61 -15.31 0.52
C VAL A 36 -11.15 -15.74 0.58
N ALA A 37 -10.51 -15.78 -0.60
CA ALA A 37 -9.07 -15.89 -0.70
C ALA A 37 -8.43 -14.49 -0.68
N GLY A 38 -7.56 -14.25 0.31
CA GLY A 38 -6.84 -12.98 0.47
C GLY A 38 -5.34 -13.09 0.16
N GLY A 39 -4.71 -11.94 -0.05
CA GLY A 39 -3.27 -11.82 -0.21
C GLY A 39 -2.74 -10.56 0.47
N VAL A 40 -1.50 -10.61 0.97
CA VAL A 40 -0.83 -9.45 1.59
C VAL A 40 0.48 -9.16 0.88
N VAL A 41 0.75 -7.88 0.62
CA VAL A 41 2.03 -7.43 0.06
C VAL A 41 2.95 -7.02 1.21
N ILE A 42 4.06 -7.74 1.35
CA ILE A 42 5.06 -7.47 2.39
C ILE A 42 6.18 -6.61 1.78
N LEU A 43 6.37 -5.43 2.34
CA LEU A 43 7.42 -4.50 1.93
C LEU A 43 8.79 -4.95 2.45
N ARG A 44 9.81 -4.88 1.60
CA ARG A 44 11.21 -5.07 2.02
C ARG A 44 11.61 -3.98 3.01
N SER A 45 12.27 -4.36 4.09
CA SER A 45 12.76 -3.42 5.11
C SER A 45 13.64 -2.32 4.49
N GLY A 46 13.43 -1.08 4.94
CA GLY A 46 14.15 0.11 4.47
C GLY A 46 13.77 0.60 3.07
N LYS A 47 12.72 0.07 2.45
CA LYS A 47 12.22 0.54 1.14
C LYS A 47 11.03 1.49 1.27
N ASN A 48 10.77 2.25 0.21
CA ASN A 48 9.68 3.24 0.17
C ASN A 48 8.32 2.56 0.03
N ALA A 49 7.44 2.77 1.01
CA ALA A 49 6.10 2.19 1.02
C ALA A 49 5.18 2.81 -0.04
N GLN A 50 5.21 4.13 -0.21
CA GLN A 50 4.33 4.85 -1.15
C GLN A 50 4.63 4.46 -2.60
N GLU A 51 5.90 4.43 -2.96
CA GLU A 51 6.36 4.00 -4.29
C GLU A 51 5.98 2.54 -4.57
N THR A 52 6.20 1.65 -3.59
CA THR A 52 5.84 0.23 -3.73
C THR A 52 4.34 0.04 -3.90
N ILE A 53 3.51 0.75 -3.13
CA ILE A 53 2.05 0.67 -3.25
C ILE A 53 1.59 1.19 -4.61
N ALA A 54 2.17 2.28 -5.11
CA ALA A 54 1.86 2.79 -6.44
C ALA A 54 2.17 1.75 -7.54
N ALA A 55 3.34 1.10 -7.46
CA ALA A 55 3.71 0.03 -8.40
C ALA A 55 2.78 -1.19 -8.30
N VAL A 56 2.37 -1.58 -7.10
CA VAL A 56 1.42 -2.68 -6.88
C VAL A 56 0.06 -2.36 -7.50
N LYS A 57 -0.49 -1.16 -7.25
CA LYS A 57 -1.77 -0.71 -7.83
C LYS A 57 -1.72 -0.69 -9.36
N ALA A 58 -0.65 -0.16 -9.93
CA ALA A 58 -0.43 -0.17 -11.37
C ALA A 58 -0.43 -1.61 -11.91
N LYS A 59 0.28 -2.52 -11.23
CA LYS A 59 0.35 -3.92 -11.66
C LYS A 59 -0.99 -4.65 -11.54
N LEU A 60 -1.76 -4.38 -10.50
CA LEU A 60 -3.10 -4.94 -10.34
C LEU A 60 -4.05 -4.47 -11.44
N ALA A 61 -3.97 -3.18 -11.82
CA ALA A 61 -4.76 -2.65 -12.93
C ALA A 61 -4.41 -3.32 -14.27
N GLU A 62 -3.12 -3.61 -14.53
CA GLU A 62 -2.72 -4.38 -15.71
C GLU A 62 -3.27 -5.82 -15.67
N LEU A 63 -3.18 -6.48 -14.51
CA LEU A 63 -3.60 -7.88 -14.35
C LEU A 63 -5.11 -8.05 -14.37
N GLN A 64 -5.88 -7.01 -14.06
CA GLN A 64 -7.33 -7.06 -14.03
C GLN A 64 -7.94 -7.57 -15.34
N ASN A 65 -7.33 -7.25 -16.48
CA ASN A 65 -7.77 -7.72 -17.80
C ASN A 65 -7.53 -9.22 -18.04
N SER A 66 -6.58 -9.82 -17.30
CA SER A 66 -6.23 -11.23 -17.39
C SER A 66 -7.02 -12.11 -16.42
N LEU A 67 -7.83 -11.50 -15.55
CA LEU A 67 -8.61 -12.24 -14.58
C LEU A 67 -9.79 -12.96 -15.24
N PRO A 68 -10.17 -14.16 -14.74
CA PRO A 68 -11.38 -14.84 -15.18
C PRO A 68 -12.62 -13.96 -14.97
N LYS A 69 -13.65 -14.17 -15.81
CA LYS A 69 -14.93 -13.45 -15.67
C LYS A 69 -15.52 -13.66 -14.27
N GLY A 70 -15.90 -12.55 -13.62
CA GLY A 70 -16.50 -12.56 -12.28
C GLY A 70 -15.50 -12.49 -11.12
N VAL A 71 -14.19 -12.43 -11.39
CA VAL A 71 -13.17 -12.22 -10.35
C VAL A 71 -12.89 -10.73 -10.19
N GLU A 72 -13.01 -10.23 -8.96
CA GLU A 72 -12.69 -8.86 -8.57
C GLU A 72 -11.67 -8.85 -7.43
N VAL A 73 -10.73 -7.90 -7.47
CA VAL A 73 -9.73 -7.71 -6.43
C VAL A 73 -10.12 -6.51 -5.57
N VAL A 74 -10.71 -6.79 -4.42
CA VAL A 74 -11.10 -5.75 -3.45
C VAL A 74 -9.93 -5.47 -2.51
N THR A 75 -9.50 -4.21 -2.44
CA THR A 75 -8.40 -3.80 -1.53
C THR A 75 -8.94 -3.56 -0.13
N THR A 76 -8.52 -4.38 0.83
CA THR A 76 -8.98 -4.31 2.23
C THR A 76 -8.15 -3.38 3.11
N TYR A 77 -6.88 -3.14 2.76
CA TYR A 77 -6.00 -2.26 3.51
C TYR A 77 -5.00 -1.55 2.60
N ASP A 78 -4.92 -0.23 2.72
CA ASP A 78 -4.00 0.62 1.96
C ASP A 78 -3.33 1.67 2.85
N ARG A 79 -2.01 1.51 3.04
CA ARG A 79 -1.20 2.43 3.84
C ARG A 79 -0.92 3.76 3.13
N SER A 80 -1.03 3.82 1.81
CA SER A 80 -0.70 5.04 1.04
C SER A 80 -1.62 6.21 1.40
N ALA A 81 -2.90 5.94 1.67
CA ALA A 81 -3.86 6.96 2.08
C ALA A 81 -3.47 7.67 3.39
N LEU A 82 -2.85 6.93 4.34
CA LEU A 82 -2.36 7.52 5.58
C LEU A 82 -1.13 8.40 5.33
N ILE A 83 -0.20 7.94 4.49
CA ILE A 83 1.01 8.69 4.12
C ILE A 83 0.63 10.00 3.44
N GLU A 84 -0.29 9.96 2.47
CA GLU A 84 -0.74 11.13 1.73
C GLU A 84 -1.44 12.14 2.64
N ARG A 85 -2.31 11.68 3.55
CA ARG A 85 -2.93 12.56 4.55
C ARG A 85 -1.91 13.20 5.50
N ALA A 86 -0.89 12.45 5.92
CA ALA A 86 0.15 12.98 6.79
C ALA A 86 1.00 14.05 6.09
N ILE A 87 1.42 13.79 4.85
CA ILE A 87 2.16 14.76 4.03
C ILE A 87 1.30 16.00 3.79
N HIS A 88 0.05 15.81 3.36
CA HIS A 88 -0.87 16.92 3.11
C HIS A 88 -1.07 17.77 4.37
N ASN A 89 -1.32 17.13 5.52
CA ASN A 89 -1.48 17.84 6.78
C ASN A 89 -0.23 18.67 7.12
N LEU A 90 0.96 18.07 7.04
CA LEU A 90 2.21 18.76 7.31
C LEU A 90 2.42 19.95 6.36
N THR A 91 2.24 19.75 5.06
CA THR A 91 2.37 20.82 4.05
C THR A 91 1.39 21.96 4.31
N THR A 92 0.13 21.64 4.60
CA THR A 92 -0.88 22.66 4.93
C THR A 92 -0.48 23.45 6.16
N LYS A 93 -0.01 22.79 7.23
CA LYS A 93 0.42 23.47 8.46
C LYS A 93 1.66 24.34 8.25
N LEU A 94 2.64 23.88 7.49
CA LEU A 94 3.80 24.72 7.14
C LEU A 94 3.40 25.97 6.36
N VAL A 95 2.45 25.86 5.45
CA VAL A 95 1.94 27.01 4.69
C VAL A 95 1.15 27.97 5.60
N GLU A 96 0.30 27.45 6.48
CA GLU A 96 -0.42 28.27 7.47
C GLU A 96 0.56 29.07 8.35
N GLU A 97 1.57 28.39 8.92
CA GLU A 97 2.60 29.03 9.76
C GLU A 97 3.39 30.07 8.98
N PHE A 98 3.80 29.75 7.75
CA PHE A 98 4.51 30.68 6.87
C PHE A 98 3.71 31.96 6.60
N VAL A 99 2.41 31.84 6.30
CA VAL A 99 1.52 32.98 6.06
C VAL A 99 1.34 33.81 7.33
N VAL A 100 1.15 33.18 8.48
CA VAL A 100 1.02 33.88 9.76
C VAL A 100 2.28 34.67 10.08
N VAL A 101 3.47 34.07 9.94
CA VAL A 101 4.75 34.75 10.17
C VAL A 101 4.93 35.91 9.18
N ALA A 102 4.63 35.70 7.90
CA ALA A 102 4.72 36.75 6.89
C ALA A 102 3.82 37.95 7.23
N LEU A 103 2.57 37.71 7.66
CA LEU A 103 1.64 38.76 8.08
C LEU A 103 2.16 39.54 9.29
N VAL A 104 2.64 38.84 10.32
CA VAL A 104 3.23 39.47 11.51
C VAL A 104 4.42 40.34 11.11
N CYS A 105 5.35 39.82 10.30
CA CYS A 105 6.49 40.60 9.83
C CYS A 105 6.07 41.88 9.08
N VAL A 106 5.08 41.80 8.19
CA VAL A 106 4.59 42.98 7.44
C VAL A 106 3.99 44.04 8.37
N VAL A 107 3.16 43.63 9.33
CA VAL A 107 2.51 44.55 10.29
C VAL A 107 3.52 45.28 11.15
N PHE A 108 4.55 44.58 11.66
CA PHE A 108 5.54 45.18 12.55
C PHE A 108 6.61 46.00 11.82
N LEU A 109 7.02 45.59 10.62
CA LEU A 109 8.13 46.24 9.91
C LEU A 109 7.67 47.44 9.07
N TRP A 110 6.39 47.51 8.67
CA TRP A 110 5.79 48.53 7.78
C TRP A 110 6.60 48.83 6.50
N HIS A 111 7.56 47.98 6.16
CA HIS A 111 8.49 48.14 5.06
C HIS A 111 8.66 46.81 4.35
N LEU A 112 8.03 46.71 3.18
CA LEU A 112 7.89 45.45 2.43
C LEU A 112 9.25 44.80 2.11
N ARG A 113 10.30 45.60 1.85
CA ARG A 113 11.64 45.06 1.59
C ARG A 113 12.22 44.35 2.81
N SER A 114 11.98 44.86 4.01
CA SER A 114 12.49 44.26 5.26
C SER A 114 11.74 42.97 5.59
N ALA A 115 10.42 42.95 5.36
CA ALA A 115 9.61 41.74 5.54
C ALA A 115 9.99 40.62 4.54
N LEU A 116 10.28 40.97 3.28
CA LEU A 116 10.70 40.00 2.26
C LEU A 116 11.98 39.25 2.63
N VAL A 117 12.94 39.90 3.31
CA VAL A 117 14.16 39.23 3.78
C VAL A 117 13.83 38.11 4.77
N ALA A 118 12.94 38.38 5.73
CA ALA A 118 12.50 37.37 6.70
C ALA A 118 11.70 36.24 6.02
N ILE A 119 10.81 36.58 5.09
CA ILE A 119 9.98 35.60 4.37
C ILE A 119 10.84 34.65 3.53
N ILE A 120 11.85 35.14 2.81
CA ILE A 120 12.74 34.31 1.98
C ILE A 120 13.66 33.42 2.82
N SER A 121 13.97 33.81 4.06
CA SER A 121 14.80 33.01 4.96
C SER A 121 14.17 31.66 5.34
N LEU A 122 12.84 31.58 5.41
CA LEU A 122 12.11 30.38 5.82
C LEU A 122 12.21 29.23 4.78
N PRO A 123 11.88 29.44 3.49
CA PRO A 123 12.07 28.43 2.46
C PRO A 123 13.53 27.99 2.34
N LEU A 124 14.48 28.94 2.41
CA LEU A 124 15.91 28.64 2.38
C LEU A 124 16.31 27.74 3.55
N GLY A 125 15.84 28.05 4.77
CA GLY A 125 16.07 27.23 5.96
C GLY A 125 15.59 25.79 5.78
N VAL A 126 14.38 25.61 5.24
CA VAL A 126 13.84 24.27 4.94
C VAL A 126 14.71 23.55 3.90
N THR A 127 15.11 24.20 2.81
CA THR A 127 15.97 23.59 1.78
C THR A 127 17.39 23.29 2.25
N THR A 128 17.88 23.92 3.32
CA THR A 128 19.19 23.60 3.90
C THR A 128 19.13 22.50 4.95
N ALA A 129 17.98 22.32 5.59
CA ALA A 129 17.80 21.32 6.65
C ALA A 129 17.61 19.89 6.09
N PHE A 130 17.14 19.78 4.84
CA PHE A 130 16.84 18.55 4.13
C PHE A 130 17.63 18.48 2.82
#